data_AF-L1JVM4-F1
#
_entry.id   AF-L1JVM4-F1
#
_cell.length_a   1.000
_cell.length_b   1.000
_cell.length_c   1.000
_cell.angle_alpha   90.00
_cell.angle_beta   90.00
_cell.angle_gamma   90.00
#
_symmetry.space_group_name_H-M   'P 1'
#
loop_
_entity.id
_entity.type
_entity.pdbx_description
1 polymer ?
#
loop_
_entity_poly.entity_id
_entity_poly.type
_entity_poly.pdbx_seq_one_letter_code
_entity_poly.pdbx_strand_id
1 'polypeptide(L)'
;MVEVQTEMEVETSLPLPQTDQPTNRAEETRLAIEHLDVSFMRRFTKLMFNPTNPFIAGASVLGSIVAAQTAYMQGTYEPLPHPKKDRSFGIEYYDGEPGHSSMKRIIVLGDSLVVGVGCNAAPVISQSLARGFAQRFKSDVAWRSFGIDGGDARTIHQSTIDSVRSLVRGNRTSTSSGHANSNETDASRRTSGEGQADMRIDACVIICGLNDFKKLWKGRTAIIFRRDLENFIMELRECLGPDCLIILPALPMEPTRFPEPLRSFVILISEVFDEQKKALCLENPSMLFVPKPSVRWWRRVHERFGGVMSGDGVHPNETGYQVFGEWLGSVVARRFKEVVARSSALQN
;
A
#
# COMPACT_ATOMS: atom_id res chain seq x y z
N MET A 1 22.65 -16.37 6.04
CA MET A 1 21.40 -15.65 6.36
C MET A 1 21.53 -14.65 7.51
N VAL A 2 22.55 -14.74 8.37
CA VAL A 2 22.74 -13.86 9.54
C VAL A 2 23.37 -12.49 9.19
N GLU A 3 24.19 -12.39 8.14
CA GLU A 3 24.84 -11.14 7.70
C GLU A 3 23.89 -10.10 7.07
N VAL A 4 22.66 -10.50 6.74
CA VAL A 4 21.68 -9.67 6.00
C VAL A 4 20.96 -8.66 6.90
N GLN A 5 20.82 -8.94 8.20
CA GLN A 5 20.16 -8.03 9.13
C GLN A 5 21.01 -6.81 9.46
N THR A 6 22.34 -6.98 9.54
CA THR A 6 23.26 -5.95 10.04
C THR A 6 23.46 -4.80 9.04
N GLU A 7 23.48 -5.08 7.73
CA GLU A 7 23.69 -4.03 6.72
C GLU A 7 22.41 -3.28 6.33
N MET A 8 21.23 -3.90 6.50
CA MET A 8 19.95 -3.20 6.32
C MET A 8 19.66 -2.20 7.44
N GLU A 9 20.29 -2.36 8.61
CA GLU A 9 20.24 -1.39 9.72
C GLU A 9 21.06 -0.11 9.43
N VAL A 10 22.14 -0.21 8.65
CA VAL A 10 23.09 0.90 8.41
C VAL A 10 22.49 2.06 7.60
N GLU A 11 21.51 1.81 6.72
CA GLU A 11 20.81 2.89 5.99
C GLU A 11 19.66 3.50 6.82
N THR A 12 19.36 2.94 7.99
CA THR A 12 18.30 3.41 8.90
C THR A 12 18.82 4.18 10.11
N SER A 13 20.15 4.30 10.24
CA SER A 13 20.84 5.03 11.32
C SER A 13 21.35 6.42 10.92
N LEU A 14 20.95 6.96 9.76
CA LEU A 14 21.24 8.36 9.42
C LEU A 14 20.38 9.28 10.32
N PRO A 15 20.98 10.25 11.04
CA PRO A 15 20.23 11.20 11.82
C PRO A 15 19.31 12.00 10.89
N LEU A 16 18.02 12.04 11.23
CA LEU A 16 17.06 12.90 10.56
C LEU A 16 17.50 14.37 10.70
N PRO A 17 17.26 15.23 9.68
CA PRO A 17 17.48 16.65 9.82
C PRO A 17 16.69 17.17 11.02
N GLN A 18 17.36 17.89 11.91
CA GLN A 18 16.70 18.53 13.05
C GLN A 18 15.59 19.45 12.53
N THR A 19 14.39 19.25 13.05
CA THR A 19 13.20 20.02 12.73
C THR A 19 13.30 21.41 13.35
N ASP A 20 13.53 22.42 12.52
CA ASP A 20 13.25 23.81 12.87
C ASP A 20 11.74 24.01 13.11
N GLN A 21 11.44 24.96 14.00
CA GLN A 21 10.12 25.24 14.58
C GLN A 21 8.97 25.49 13.58
N PRO A 22 7.71 25.32 14.04
CA PRO A 22 6.55 25.23 13.17
C PRO A 22 5.95 26.60 12.88
N THR A 23 6.22 27.18 11.72
CA THR A 23 5.37 28.25 11.16
C THR A 23 5.30 28.18 9.63
N ASN A 24 4.11 28.40 9.09
CA ASN A 24 3.72 28.62 7.69
C ASN A 24 4.00 27.57 6.60
N ARG A 25 4.89 26.58 6.79
CA ARG A 25 5.24 25.68 5.67
C ARG A 25 4.12 24.76 5.21
N ALA A 26 3.25 24.30 6.12
CA ALA A 26 2.12 23.44 5.79
C ALA A 26 1.01 24.21 5.03
N GLU A 27 0.81 25.49 5.36
CA GLU A 27 -0.17 26.36 4.71
C GLU A 27 0.36 26.86 3.35
N GLU A 28 1.65 27.18 3.25
CA GLU A 28 2.34 27.44 1.98
C GLU A 28 2.36 26.20 1.06
N THR A 29 2.52 25.00 1.63
CA THR A 29 2.45 23.74 0.86
C THR A 29 1.02 23.44 0.41
N ARG A 30 0.01 23.71 1.25
CA ARG A 30 -1.41 23.57 0.88
C ARG A 30 -1.80 24.54 -0.24
N LEU A 31 -1.41 25.81 -0.13
CA LEU A 31 -1.62 26.84 -1.17
C LEU A 31 -0.82 26.55 -2.44
N ALA A 32 0.40 25.99 -2.33
CA ALA A 32 1.18 25.54 -3.48
C ALA A 32 0.50 24.37 -4.18
N ILE A 33 -0.05 23.39 -3.44
CA ILE A 33 -0.75 22.22 -3.99
C ILE A 33 -2.10 22.61 -4.61
N GLU A 34 -2.88 23.51 -3.99
CA GLU A 34 -4.14 24.04 -4.55
C GLU A 34 -3.87 24.88 -5.81
N HIS A 35 -2.78 25.64 -5.86
CA HIS A 35 -2.35 26.32 -7.09
C HIS A 35 -1.71 25.38 -8.12
N LEU A 36 -1.07 24.28 -7.73
CA LEU A 36 -0.47 23.30 -8.66
C LEU A 36 -1.55 22.53 -9.45
N ASP A 37 -2.77 22.39 -8.94
CA ASP A 37 -3.75 21.59 -9.68
C ASP A 37 -4.32 22.33 -10.90
N VAL A 38 -5.01 23.45 -10.69
CA VAL A 38 -5.62 24.18 -11.82
C VAL A 38 -4.59 25.07 -12.51
N SER A 39 -3.65 25.68 -11.78
CA SER A 39 -2.68 26.58 -12.40
C SER A 39 -1.49 25.83 -12.99
N PHE A 40 -1.04 24.69 -12.44
CA PHE A 40 -0.07 23.86 -13.16
C PHE A 40 -0.73 23.02 -14.26
N MET A 41 -1.94 22.47 -14.14
CA MET A 41 -2.58 21.89 -15.34
C MET A 41 -2.86 22.97 -16.39
N ARG A 42 -3.28 24.19 -16.03
CA ARG A 42 -3.48 25.29 -17.00
C ARG A 42 -2.16 25.87 -17.52
N ARG A 43 -1.08 25.90 -16.74
CA ARG A 43 0.27 26.32 -17.19
C ARG A 43 0.93 25.21 -18.00
N PHE A 44 0.81 23.95 -17.63
CA PHE A 44 1.23 22.78 -18.39
C PHE A 44 0.46 22.70 -19.71
N THR A 45 -0.86 22.89 -19.70
CA THR A 45 -1.67 22.98 -20.93
C THR A 45 -1.28 24.22 -21.75
N LYS A 46 -1.13 25.41 -21.15
CA LYS A 46 -0.64 26.62 -21.89
C LYS A 46 0.81 26.48 -22.39
N LEU A 47 1.65 25.71 -21.70
CA LEU A 47 3.03 25.39 -22.06
C LEU A 47 3.08 24.27 -23.10
N MET A 48 2.10 23.38 -23.17
CA MET A 48 2.01 22.34 -24.20
C MET A 48 1.35 22.86 -25.49
N PHE A 49 0.55 23.94 -25.42
CA PHE A 49 -0.29 24.40 -26.53
C PHE A 49 -0.11 25.88 -26.96
N ASN A 50 0.97 26.57 -26.55
CA ASN A 50 1.29 27.90 -27.10
C ASN A 50 2.30 27.78 -28.28
N PRO A 51 1.91 28.10 -29.52
CA PRO A 51 2.69 27.78 -30.72
C PRO A 51 3.98 28.61 -30.92
N THR A 52 4.27 29.60 -30.08
CA THR A 52 5.38 30.55 -30.30
C THR A 52 6.62 30.33 -29.43
N ASN A 53 6.63 29.34 -28.54
CA ASN A 53 7.74 29.13 -27.61
C ASN A 53 8.54 27.85 -27.98
N PRO A 54 9.87 27.93 -28.20
CA PRO A 54 10.70 26.78 -28.58
C PRO A 54 10.71 25.66 -27.53
N PHE A 55 10.47 25.96 -26.25
CA PHE A 55 10.26 24.96 -25.21
C PHE A 55 8.98 24.13 -25.44
N ILE A 56 8.00 24.67 -26.15
CA ILE A 56 6.73 24.02 -26.48
C ILE A 56 6.89 23.06 -27.63
N ALA A 57 7.73 23.39 -28.62
CA ALA A 57 8.13 22.43 -29.63
C ALA A 57 8.82 21.22 -28.98
N GLY A 58 9.76 21.47 -28.05
CA GLY A 58 10.42 20.40 -27.28
C GLY A 58 9.44 19.57 -26.44
N ALA A 59 8.53 20.22 -25.70
CA ALA A 59 7.55 19.55 -24.86
C ALA A 59 6.49 18.79 -25.69
N SER A 60 6.11 19.31 -26.86
CA SER A 60 5.19 18.64 -27.80
C SER A 60 5.82 17.41 -28.43
N VAL A 61 7.11 17.48 -28.79
CA VAL A 61 7.85 16.31 -29.29
C VAL A 61 7.96 15.25 -28.20
N LEU A 62 8.37 15.64 -26.98
CA LEU A 62 8.48 14.71 -25.85
C LEU A 62 7.12 14.07 -25.52
N GLY A 63 6.06 14.87 -25.46
CA GLY A 63 4.69 14.40 -25.24
C GLY A 63 4.22 13.43 -26.32
N SER A 64 4.57 13.71 -27.59
CA SER A 64 4.24 12.82 -28.72
C SER A 64 4.99 11.49 -28.61
N ILE A 65 6.26 11.51 -28.19
CA ILE A 65 7.04 10.29 -27.95
C ILE A 65 6.43 9.48 -26.80
N VAL A 66 6.09 10.12 -25.67
CA VAL A 66 5.43 9.46 -24.53
C VAL A 66 4.09 8.84 -24.97
N ALA A 67 3.30 9.55 -25.77
CA ALA A 67 2.03 9.03 -26.29
C ALA A 67 2.24 7.83 -27.22
N ALA A 68 3.21 7.90 -28.14
CA ALA A 68 3.55 6.80 -29.04
C ALA A 68 4.06 5.57 -28.27
N GLN A 69 4.94 5.76 -27.27
CA GLN A 69 5.42 4.69 -26.39
C GLN A 69 4.29 4.06 -25.59
N THR A 70 3.36 4.88 -25.07
CA THR A 70 2.18 4.40 -24.34
C THR A 70 1.29 3.56 -25.25
N ALA A 71 0.98 4.05 -26.46
CA ALA A 71 0.16 3.33 -27.42
C ALA A 71 0.82 2.02 -27.87
N TYR A 72 2.12 2.04 -28.13
CA TYR A 72 2.90 0.84 -28.48
C TYR A 72 2.83 -0.20 -27.36
N MET A 73 3.06 0.20 -26.11
CA MET A 73 3.00 -0.72 -24.98
C MET A 73 1.60 -1.25 -24.71
N GLN A 74 0.55 -0.44 -24.91
CA GLN A 74 -0.82 -0.93 -24.84
C GLN A 74 -1.14 -1.93 -25.96
N GLY A 75 -0.64 -1.68 -27.18
CA GLY A 75 -0.87 -2.56 -28.33
C GLY A 75 -0.05 -3.85 -28.31
N THR A 76 1.07 -3.87 -27.58
CA THR A 76 1.97 -5.03 -27.42
C THR A 76 1.87 -5.69 -26.05
N TYR A 77 0.89 -5.29 -25.24
CA TYR A 77 0.69 -5.86 -23.92
C TYR A 77 0.23 -7.31 -24.02
N GLU A 78 1.06 -8.23 -23.52
CA GLU A 78 0.69 -9.62 -23.31
C GLU A 78 0.27 -9.81 -21.84
N PRO A 79 -0.97 -10.28 -21.57
CA PRO A 79 -1.41 -10.55 -20.22
C PRO A 79 -0.50 -11.57 -19.53
N LEU A 80 -0.04 -11.23 -18.33
CA LEU A 80 0.73 -12.15 -17.50
C LEU A 80 -0.18 -13.20 -16.83
N PRO A 81 0.39 -14.30 -16.31
CA PRO A 81 -0.35 -15.23 -15.48
C PRO A 81 -1.04 -14.50 -14.32
N HIS A 82 -2.34 -14.76 -14.19
CA HIS A 82 -3.16 -14.31 -13.07
C HIS A 82 -3.37 -15.48 -12.10
N PRO A 83 -3.00 -15.32 -10.83
CA PRO A 83 -3.36 -16.28 -9.81
C PRO A 83 -4.88 -16.35 -9.70
N LYS A 84 -5.47 -17.55 -9.78
CA LYS A 84 -6.94 -17.74 -9.82
C LYS A 84 -7.69 -17.36 -8.52
N LYS A 85 -7.00 -16.80 -7.52
CA LYS A 85 -7.54 -16.53 -6.19
C LYS A 85 -7.40 -15.04 -5.85
N ASP A 86 -8.42 -14.27 -6.21
CA ASP A 86 -8.55 -12.83 -5.91
C ASP A 86 -8.65 -12.55 -4.40
N ARG A 87 -8.87 -13.60 -3.60
CA ARG A 87 -8.91 -13.59 -2.14
C ARG A 87 -8.02 -14.69 -1.60
N SER A 88 -7.16 -14.31 -0.67
CA SER A 88 -6.26 -15.26 -0.03
C SER A 88 -6.04 -14.90 1.43
N PHE A 89 -5.63 -15.89 2.21
CA PHE A 89 -5.35 -15.73 3.62
C PHE A 89 -4.24 -16.68 4.03
N GLY A 90 -3.57 -16.36 5.12
CA GLY A 90 -2.52 -17.19 5.67
C GLY A 90 -2.12 -16.73 7.05
N ILE A 91 -1.17 -17.47 7.63
CA ILE A 91 -0.48 -17.10 8.86
C ILE A 91 1.00 -17.16 8.54
N GLU A 92 1.70 -16.06 8.81
CA GLU A 92 3.16 -16.07 8.87
C GLU A 92 3.55 -16.20 10.33
N TYR A 93 4.25 -17.29 10.64
CA TYR A 93 4.75 -17.57 11.98
C TYR A 93 6.05 -16.81 12.22
N TYR A 94 6.26 -16.38 13.45
CA TYR A 94 7.56 -15.87 13.88
C TYR A 94 8.44 -17.04 14.35
N ASP A 95 9.58 -17.25 13.70
CA ASP A 95 10.46 -18.41 13.93
C ASP A 95 11.27 -18.35 15.25
N GLY A 96 11.22 -17.23 15.98
CA GLY A 96 11.91 -17.08 17.26
C GLY A 96 11.00 -17.37 18.46
N GLU A 97 11.57 -17.35 19.66
CA GLU A 97 10.79 -17.38 20.91
C GLU A 97 9.69 -16.31 20.86
N PRO A 98 8.40 -16.70 20.85
CA PRO A 98 7.32 -15.75 20.74
C PRO A 98 7.48 -14.68 21.82
N GLY A 99 7.49 -13.41 21.42
CA GLY A 99 7.21 -12.36 22.39
C GLY A 99 5.84 -12.68 23.00
N HIS A 100 5.60 -12.28 24.25
CA HIS A 100 4.27 -12.45 24.90
C HIS A 100 3.14 -11.64 24.21
N SER A 101 3.29 -11.28 22.92
CA SER A 101 2.35 -10.53 22.11
C SER A 101 1.32 -11.46 21.49
N SER A 102 0.06 -11.09 21.64
CA SER A 102 -1.05 -11.64 20.87
C SER A 102 -0.77 -11.55 19.36
N MET A 103 -1.20 -12.60 18.63
CA MET A 103 -1.16 -12.68 17.18
C MET A 103 -1.71 -11.40 16.55
N LYS A 104 -0.98 -10.85 15.58
CA LYS A 104 -1.41 -9.67 14.81
C LYS A 104 -2.27 -10.06 13.63
N ARG A 105 -3.21 -9.19 13.27
CA ARG A 105 -4.16 -9.41 12.19
C ARG A 105 -4.13 -8.25 11.21
N ILE A 106 -3.81 -8.55 9.96
CA ILE A 106 -3.70 -7.53 8.92
C ILE A 106 -4.58 -7.84 7.71
N ILE A 107 -5.08 -6.79 7.08
CA ILE A 107 -5.76 -6.85 5.79
C ILE A 107 -4.94 -6.10 4.74
N VAL A 108 -4.83 -6.65 3.53
CA VAL A 108 -4.17 -6.01 2.39
C VAL A 108 -5.19 -5.87 1.26
N LEU A 109 -5.49 -4.63 0.88
CA LEU A 109 -6.43 -4.27 -0.18
C LEU A 109 -5.65 -3.65 -1.32
N GLY A 110 -5.99 -3.94 -2.57
CA GLY A 110 -5.33 -3.25 -3.67
C GLY A 110 -5.64 -3.76 -5.05
N ASP A 111 -4.79 -3.36 -5.99
CA ASP A 111 -4.89 -3.69 -7.40
C ASP A 111 -4.16 -5.00 -7.78
N SER A 112 -3.68 -5.08 -9.02
CA SER A 112 -2.91 -6.21 -9.55
C SER A 112 -1.67 -6.55 -8.72
N LEU A 113 -1.10 -5.59 -7.97
CA LEU A 113 0.02 -5.86 -7.07
C LEU A 113 -0.40 -6.77 -5.90
N VAL A 114 -1.59 -6.57 -5.36
CA VAL A 114 -2.14 -7.40 -4.27
C VAL A 114 -2.62 -8.75 -4.78
N VAL A 115 -3.14 -8.78 -6.02
CA VAL A 115 -3.44 -10.04 -6.72
C VAL A 115 -2.16 -10.88 -6.91
N GLY A 116 -1.04 -10.23 -7.22
CA GLY A 116 0.23 -10.90 -7.52
C GLY A 116 0.36 -11.25 -9.01
N VAL A 117 -0.10 -10.36 -9.90
CA VAL A 117 0.05 -10.53 -11.35
C VAL A 117 1.54 -10.65 -11.69
N GLY A 118 1.90 -11.68 -12.47
CA GLY A 118 3.29 -12.02 -12.77
C GLY A 118 3.91 -13.11 -11.89
N CYS A 119 3.17 -13.62 -10.90
CA CYS A 119 3.59 -14.73 -10.04
C CYS A 119 2.84 -16.03 -10.35
N ASN A 120 3.49 -17.15 -10.06
CA ASN A 120 2.87 -18.48 -10.14
C ASN A 120 2.06 -18.82 -8.88
N ALA A 121 2.52 -18.36 -7.71
CA ALA A 121 1.86 -18.48 -6.42
C ALA A 121 1.34 -17.11 -5.97
N ALA A 122 0.25 -17.07 -5.21
CA ALA A 122 -0.30 -15.82 -4.74
C ALA A 122 -0.95 -15.92 -3.36
N PRO A 123 -1.05 -14.77 -2.67
CA PRO A 123 -0.47 -13.45 -2.98
C PRO A 123 0.92 -13.27 -2.38
N VAL A 124 1.94 -13.09 -3.24
CA VAL A 124 3.33 -12.97 -2.80
C VAL A 124 3.56 -11.72 -1.94
N ILE A 125 3.02 -10.56 -2.33
CA ILE A 125 3.26 -9.31 -1.59
C ILE A 125 2.62 -9.32 -0.20
N SER A 126 1.39 -9.84 -0.07
CA SER A 126 0.68 -9.87 1.22
C SER A 126 1.36 -10.83 2.19
N GLN A 127 1.77 -11.99 1.69
CA GLN A 127 2.54 -12.96 2.47
C GLN A 127 3.89 -12.37 2.91
N SER A 128 4.63 -11.78 1.98
CA SER A 128 5.96 -11.21 2.24
C SER A 128 5.89 -10.01 3.19
N LEU A 129 4.85 -9.18 3.07
CA LEU A 129 4.54 -8.11 4.02
C LEU A 129 4.25 -8.66 5.41
N ALA A 130 3.40 -9.69 5.52
CA ALA A 130 3.08 -10.35 6.78
C ALA A 130 4.34 -10.95 7.44
N ARG A 131 5.24 -11.54 6.65
CA ARG A 131 6.53 -12.04 7.12
C ARG A 131 7.41 -10.93 7.68
N GLY A 132 7.54 -9.82 6.94
CA GLY A 132 8.27 -8.63 7.41
C GLY A 132 7.70 -8.07 8.72
N PHE A 133 6.37 -8.08 8.86
CA PHE A 133 5.68 -7.75 10.11
C PHE A 133 6.03 -8.73 11.23
N ALA A 134 5.90 -10.03 10.99
CA ALA A 134 6.07 -11.07 12.01
C ALA A 134 7.47 -11.02 12.62
N GLN A 135 8.48 -10.91 11.77
CA GLN A 135 9.88 -10.82 12.18
C GLN A 135 10.17 -9.56 13.00
N ARG A 136 9.55 -8.42 12.68
CA ARG A 136 9.82 -7.16 13.38
C ARG A 136 9.01 -6.97 14.65
N PHE A 137 7.81 -7.55 14.72
CA PHE A 137 6.99 -7.59 15.92
C PHE A 137 7.32 -8.74 16.87
N LYS A 138 8.04 -9.76 16.39
CA LYS A 138 8.30 -11.00 17.14
C LYS A 138 6.99 -11.67 17.56
N SER A 139 6.04 -11.73 16.63
CA SER A 139 4.69 -12.23 16.85
C SER A 139 4.13 -12.76 15.55
N ASP A 140 3.29 -13.80 15.63
CA ASP A 140 2.62 -14.36 14.47
C ASP A 140 1.66 -13.35 13.84
N VAL A 141 1.52 -13.43 12.52
CA VAL A 141 0.68 -12.52 11.74
C VAL A 141 -0.30 -13.33 10.90
N ALA A 142 -1.58 -13.25 11.26
CA ALA A 142 -2.66 -13.66 10.38
C ALA A 142 -2.93 -12.55 9.36
N TRP A 143 -2.96 -12.89 8.08
CA TRP A 143 -3.18 -11.93 7.02
C TRP A 143 -4.30 -12.38 6.08
N ARG A 144 -4.98 -11.39 5.49
CA ARG A 144 -5.96 -11.59 4.42
C ARG A 144 -5.74 -10.56 3.32
N SER A 145 -5.92 -10.97 2.07
CA SER A 145 -5.81 -10.09 0.92
C SER A 145 -7.10 -10.05 0.11
N PHE A 146 -7.37 -8.87 -0.46
CA PHE A 146 -8.43 -8.64 -1.42
C PHE A 146 -7.85 -7.81 -2.57
N GLY A 147 -7.48 -8.48 -3.66
CA GLY A 147 -6.90 -7.86 -4.84
C GLY A 147 -7.91 -7.75 -5.97
N ILE A 148 -7.94 -6.61 -6.66
CA ILE A 148 -8.80 -6.37 -7.82
C ILE A 148 -7.92 -6.03 -9.02
N ASP A 149 -7.82 -6.95 -9.98
CA ASP A 149 -7.00 -6.70 -11.17
C ASP A 149 -7.53 -5.49 -11.96
N GLY A 150 -6.61 -4.61 -12.38
CA GLY A 150 -6.94 -3.34 -13.03
C GLY A 150 -7.77 -2.35 -12.19
N GLY A 151 -7.97 -2.63 -10.89
CA GLY A 151 -8.77 -1.80 -9.99
C GLY A 151 -8.13 -0.43 -9.75
N ASP A 152 -8.92 0.64 -9.94
CA ASP A 152 -8.61 1.98 -9.40
C ASP A 152 -9.16 2.09 -7.98
N ALA A 153 -8.89 3.18 -7.25
CA ALA A 153 -9.29 3.32 -5.84
C ALA A 153 -10.79 3.07 -5.63
N ARG A 154 -11.64 3.61 -6.52
CA ARG A 154 -13.10 3.41 -6.49
C ARG A 154 -13.51 1.96 -6.74
N THR A 155 -12.88 1.31 -7.72
CA THR A 155 -13.20 -0.07 -8.08
C THR A 155 -12.80 -1.02 -6.96
N ILE A 156 -11.61 -0.80 -6.37
CA ILE A 156 -11.13 -1.56 -5.20
C ILE A 156 -12.11 -1.39 -4.05
N HIS A 157 -12.49 -0.14 -3.76
CA HIS A 157 -13.47 0.20 -2.72
C HIS A 157 -14.78 -0.58 -2.88
N GLN A 158 -15.45 -0.43 -4.02
CA GLN A 158 -16.74 -1.06 -4.30
C GLN A 158 -16.68 -2.59 -4.27
N SER A 159 -15.57 -3.18 -4.68
CA SER A 159 -15.44 -4.64 -4.80
C SER A 159 -15.03 -5.32 -3.49
N THR A 160 -14.40 -4.58 -2.57
CA THR A 160 -13.78 -5.18 -1.37
C THR A 160 -14.52 -4.88 -0.08
N ILE A 161 -15.24 -3.75 0.02
CA ILE A 161 -15.79 -3.30 1.31
C ILE A 161 -16.76 -4.30 1.95
N ASP A 162 -17.65 -4.92 1.17
CA ASP A 162 -18.60 -5.90 1.70
C ASP A 162 -17.92 -7.18 2.15
N SER A 163 -16.80 -7.53 1.54
CA SER A 163 -15.98 -8.67 1.96
C SER A 163 -15.26 -8.37 3.28
N VAL A 164 -14.77 -7.14 3.47
CA VAL A 164 -14.19 -6.68 4.73
C VAL A 164 -15.26 -6.65 5.83
N ARG A 165 -16.47 -6.14 5.53
CA ARG A 165 -17.60 -6.18 6.47
C ARG A 165 -17.97 -7.59 6.87
N SER A 166 -18.12 -8.49 5.89
CA SER A 166 -18.46 -9.89 6.13
C SER A 166 -17.39 -10.57 6.97
N LEU A 167 -16.10 -10.28 6.72
CA LEU A 167 -14.99 -10.77 7.54
C LEU A 167 -15.11 -10.32 8.99
N VAL A 168 -15.32 -9.03 9.24
CA VAL A 168 -15.41 -8.49 10.61
C VAL A 168 -16.68 -8.99 11.32
N ARG A 169 -17.82 -9.07 10.62
CA ARG A 169 -19.11 -9.54 11.17
C ARG A 169 -19.20 -11.05 11.35
N GLY A 170 -18.60 -11.83 10.45
CA GLY A 170 -18.58 -13.29 10.52
C GLY A 170 -17.88 -13.79 11.78
N ASN A 171 -16.93 -13.02 12.30
CA ASN A 171 -16.31 -13.27 13.59
C ASN A 171 -17.21 -12.94 14.80
N ARG A 172 -18.23 -12.09 14.61
CA ARG A 172 -19.17 -11.67 15.66
C ARG A 172 -20.41 -12.56 15.79
N THR A 173 -20.66 -13.45 14.83
CA THR A 173 -21.89 -14.27 14.75
C THR A 173 -21.66 -15.75 15.02
N SER A 174 -20.43 -16.24 14.89
CA SER A 174 -20.01 -17.55 15.43
C SER A 174 -19.96 -17.58 16.97
N THR A 175 -20.33 -16.49 17.63
CA THR A 175 -20.40 -16.30 19.08
C THR A 175 -21.80 -16.36 19.70
N SER A 176 -22.88 -16.50 18.91
CA SER A 176 -24.26 -16.44 19.46
C SER A 176 -25.19 -17.62 19.12
N SER A 177 -24.69 -18.70 18.49
CA SER A 177 -25.45 -19.95 18.33
C SER A 177 -25.14 -20.95 19.46
N GLY A 178 -25.65 -20.65 20.64
CA GLY A 178 -25.51 -21.50 21.83
C GLY A 178 -26.76 -21.51 22.71
N HIS A 179 -27.91 -21.87 22.15
CA HIS A 179 -29.14 -22.31 22.83
C HIS A 179 -29.87 -23.26 21.86
N ALA A 180 -30.43 -24.41 22.21
CA ALA A 180 -30.51 -25.16 23.47
C ALA A 180 -30.96 -26.59 23.10
N ASN A 181 -30.36 -27.62 23.71
CA ASN A 181 -30.85 -29.00 23.93
C ASN A 181 -29.64 -29.83 24.36
N SER A 182 -29.61 -30.67 25.37
CA SER A 182 -30.50 -31.07 26.46
C SER A 182 -29.65 -32.01 27.33
N ASN A 183 -29.75 -31.90 28.65
CA ASN A 183 -29.33 -32.86 29.68
C ASN A 183 -28.03 -33.66 29.47
N GLU A 184 -26.98 -33.28 30.19
CA GLU A 184 -26.09 -34.27 30.83
C GLU A 184 -25.32 -33.64 31.99
N THR A 185 -25.45 -34.28 33.14
CA THR A 185 -24.73 -34.04 34.38
C THR A 185 -23.28 -34.49 34.23
N ASP A 186 -22.30 -33.58 34.31
CA ASP A 186 -21.08 -33.93 35.05
C ASP A 186 -20.25 -32.72 35.48
N ALA A 187 -19.79 -32.80 36.71
CA ALA A 187 -19.02 -31.79 37.40
C ALA A 187 -17.54 -31.92 37.03
N SER A 188 -17.10 -31.26 35.95
CA SER A 188 -15.68 -30.93 35.70
C SER A 188 -15.53 -29.92 34.55
N ARG A 189 -15.81 -28.64 34.82
CA ARG A 189 -15.42 -27.55 33.90
C ARG A 189 -15.17 -26.25 34.66
N ARG A 190 -14.17 -26.26 35.53
CA ARG A 190 -13.51 -25.05 36.04
C ARG A 190 -12.11 -25.03 35.46
N THR A 191 -11.90 -24.18 34.44
CA THR A 191 -10.71 -23.35 34.15
C THR A 191 -10.60 -23.13 32.64
N SER A 192 -11.21 -22.05 32.14
CA SER A 192 -10.72 -21.24 31.02
C SER A 192 -11.75 -20.17 30.69
N GLY A 193 -11.94 -19.23 31.61
CA GLY A 193 -12.59 -17.96 31.32
C GLY A 193 -11.60 -17.02 30.63
N GLU A 194 -11.05 -17.43 29.48
CA GLU A 194 -10.37 -16.51 28.59
C GLU A 194 -11.45 -15.84 27.74
N GLY A 195 -11.72 -14.57 28.07
CA GLY A 195 -12.66 -13.73 27.35
C GLY A 195 -12.42 -13.82 25.85
N GLN A 196 -13.49 -14.17 25.14
CA GLN A 196 -13.53 -14.27 23.69
C GLN A 196 -13.27 -12.88 23.10
N ALA A 197 -11.99 -12.56 22.89
CA ALA A 197 -11.56 -11.27 22.41
C ALA A 197 -12.17 -11.01 21.03
N ASP A 198 -12.95 -9.94 20.90
CA ASP A 198 -13.45 -9.44 19.61
C ASP A 198 -12.25 -9.37 18.65
N MET A 199 -12.36 -10.05 17.51
CA MET A 199 -11.22 -10.29 16.61
C MET A 199 -10.85 -8.97 15.91
N ARG A 200 -10.02 -8.17 16.58
CA ARG A 200 -9.56 -6.86 16.12
C ARG A 200 -8.60 -7.01 14.96
N ILE A 201 -8.81 -6.21 13.91
CA ILE A 201 -7.82 -6.00 12.84
C ILE A 201 -6.87 -4.91 13.32
N ASP A 202 -5.58 -5.22 13.39
CA ASP A 202 -4.55 -4.28 13.86
C ASP A 202 -4.16 -3.29 12.77
N ALA A 203 -4.13 -3.74 11.52
CA ALA A 203 -3.74 -2.89 10.39
C ALA A 203 -4.44 -3.25 9.07
N CYS A 204 -4.67 -2.25 8.23
CA CYS A 204 -5.15 -2.41 6.86
C CYS A 204 -4.24 -1.62 5.91
N VAL A 205 -3.64 -2.32 4.96
CA VAL A 205 -2.74 -1.76 3.94
C VAL A 205 -3.53 -1.59 2.64
N ILE A 206 -3.49 -0.41 2.02
CA ILE A 206 -4.21 -0.12 0.77
C ILE A 206 -3.20 0.23 -0.32
N ILE A 207 -2.97 -0.70 -1.26
CA ILE A 207 -2.05 -0.53 -2.39
C ILE A 207 -2.87 -0.14 -3.63
N CYS A 208 -2.84 1.14 -4.01
CA CYS A 208 -3.59 1.66 -5.15
C CYS A 208 -2.91 2.89 -5.77
N GLY A 209 -3.45 3.39 -6.89
CA GLY A 209 -3.03 4.64 -7.54
C GLY A 209 -2.50 4.47 -8.97
N LEU A 210 -1.93 3.32 -9.32
CA LEU A 210 -1.35 3.12 -10.65
C LEU A 210 -2.43 3.09 -11.74
N ASN A 211 -3.54 2.39 -11.47
CA ASN A 211 -4.65 2.30 -12.41
C ASN A 211 -5.49 3.59 -12.45
N ASP A 212 -5.53 4.37 -11.38
CA ASP A 212 -6.10 5.72 -11.37
C ASP A 212 -5.34 6.62 -12.34
N PHE A 213 -4.00 6.60 -12.30
CA PHE A 213 -3.15 7.27 -13.28
C PHE A 213 -3.44 6.81 -14.72
N LYS A 214 -3.52 5.50 -14.99
CA LYS A 214 -3.83 4.99 -16.35
C LYS A 214 -5.16 5.53 -16.89
N LYS A 215 -6.09 5.88 -16.00
CA LYS A 215 -7.40 6.43 -16.31
C LYS A 215 -7.43 7.97 -16.26
N LEU A 216 -6.29 8.66 -16.22
CA LEU A 216 -6.21 10.12 -16.25
C LEU A 216 -6.97 10.71 -17.45
N TRP A 217 -6.79 10.13 -18.64
CA TRP A 217 -7.50 10.50 -19.87
C TRP A 217 -9.01 10.27 -19.81
N LYS A 218 -9.48 9.43 -18.88
CA LYS A 218 -10.90 9.19 -18.58
C LYS A 218 -11.41 10.07 -17.44
N GLY A 219 -10.67 11.13 -17.08
CA GLY A 219 -11.04 12.05 -16.01
C GLY A 219 -10.80 11.50 -14.60
N ARG A 220 -9.82 10.62 -14.39
CA ARG A 220 -9.31 10.25 -13.05
C ARG A 220 -8.11 11.11 -12.68
N THR A 221 -8.39 12.33 -12.21
CA THR A 221 -7.36 13.26 -11.71
C THR A 221 -6.92 12.88 -10.30
N ALA A 222 -5.82 13.47 -9.83
CA ALA A 222 -5.31 13.27 -8.47
C ALA A 222 -6.32 13.70 -7.38
N ILE A 223 -7.07 14.79 -7.59
CA ILE A 223 -8.16 15.20 -6.67
C ILE A 223 -9.25 14.13 -6.61
N ILE A 224 -9.67 13.60 -7.76
CA ILE A 224 -10.73 12.59 -7.79
C ILE A 224 -10.26 11.32 -7.09
N PHE A 225 -8.99 10.92 -7.33
CA PHE A 225 -8.35 9.84 -6.61
C PHE A 225 -8.35 10.08 -5.10
N ARG A 226 -7.95 11.27 -4.64
CA ARG A 226 -7.95 11.63 -3.21
C ARG A 226 -9.34 11.47 -2.61
N ARG A 227 -10.36 12.04 -3.24
CA ARG A 227 -11.75 11.98 -2.75
C ARG A 227 -12.26 10.53 -2.71
N ASP A 228 -12.01 9.76 -3.77
CA ASP A 228 -12.45 8.37 -3.84
C ASP A 228 -11.73 7.52 -2.77
N LEU A 229 -10.44 7.78 -2.51
CA LEU A 229 -9.67 7.13 -1.46
C LEU A 229 -10.11 7.54 -0.05
N GLU A 230 -10.45 8.81 0.17
CA GLU A 230 -10.98 9.32 1.44
C GLU A 230 -12.32 8.66 1.78
N ASN A 231 -13.25 8.59 0.82
CA ASN A 231 -14.53 7.89 0.99
C ASN A 231 -14.32 6.40 1.33
N PHE A 232 -13.37 5.75 0.67
CA PHE A 232 -13.03 4.35 0.95
C PHE A 232 -12.51 4.18 2.38
N ILE A 233 -11.62 5.06 2.83
CA ILE A 233 -11.05 5.02 4.19
C ILE A 233 -12.12 5.27 5.24
N MET A 234 -13.04 6.22 5.01
CA MET A 234 -14.16 6.48 5.92
C MET A 234 -15.00 5.22 6.13
N GLU A 235 -15.39 4.54 5.06
CA GLU A 235 -16.22 3.34 5.16
C GLU A 235 -15.44 2.14 5.77
N LEU A 236 -14.13 2.02 5.48
CA LEU A 236 -13.27 1.06 6.15
C LEU A 236 -13.18 1.32 7.66
N ARG A 237 -13.10 2.59 8.08
CA ARG A 237 -13.06 2.97 9.50
C ARG A 237 -14.32 2.58 10.25
N GLU A 238 -15.49 2.75 9.64
CA GLU A 238 -16.75 2.29 10.21
C GLU A 238 -16.77 0.78 10.46
N CYS A 239 -16.10 0.02 9.58
CA CYS A 239 -16.08 -1.44 9.65
C CYS A 239 -14.97 -2.00 10.56
N LEU A 240 -13.76 -1.42 10.49
CA LEU A 240 -12.56 -1.90 11.18
C LEU A 240 -12.37 -1.30 12.58
N GLY A 241 -13.05 -0.18 12.85
CA GLY A 241 -12.94 0.58 14.09
C GLY A 241 -11.83 1.65 14.07
N PRO A 242 -11.84 2.54 15.07
CA PRO A 242 -10.88 3.66 15.18
C PRO A 242 -9.45 3.19 15.42
N ASP A 243 -9.32 1.99 15.94
CA ASP A 243 -8.13 1.37 16.51
C ASP A 243 -7.25 0.64 15.48
N CYS A 244 -7.77 0.40 14.27
CA CYS A 244 -7.03 -0.23 13.17
C CYS A 244 -6.08 0.79 12.52
N LEU A 245 -4.80 0.49 12.33
CA LEU A 245 -3.92 1.39 11.58
C LEU A 245 -4.22 1.28 10.08
N ILE A 246 -4.54 2.39 9.40
CA ILE A 246 -4.66 2.41 7.93
C ILE A 246 -3.34 2.85 7.33
N ILE A 247 -2.81 2.08 6.37
CA ILE A 247 -1.49 2.27 5.80
C ILE A 247 -1.61 2.49 4.29
N LEU A 248 -1.03 3.60 3.81
CA LEU A 248 -1.00 3.99 2.41
C LEU A 248 0.45 4.01 1.90
N PRO A 249 0.95 2.92 1.29
CA PRO A 249 2.26 2.92 0.67
C PRO A 249 2.29 3.69 -0.66
N ALA A 250 3.43 4.32 -0.90
CA ALA A 250 3.84 4.80 -2.21
C ALA A 250 4.09 3.63 -3.18
N LEU A 251 3.92 3.87 -4.48
CA LEU A 251 4.10 2.84 -5.50
C LEU A 251 5.54 2.80 -6.00
N PRO A 252 6.22 1.64 -5.98
CA PRO A 252 7.60 1.55 -6.44
C PRO A 252 7.67 1.46 -7.97
N MET A 253 7.73 2.61 -8.64
CA MET A 253 7.78 2.69 -10.11
C MET A 253 9.20 2.64 -10.68
N GLU A 254 10.23 2.83 -9.85
CA GLU A 254 11.64 2.84 -10.22
C GLU A 254 12.11 1.57 -10.96
N PRO A 255 11.74 0.34 -10.55
CA PRO A 255 12.23 -0.87 -11.20
C PRO A 255 11.57 -1.16 -12.56
N THR A 256 10.51 -0.43 -12.95
CA THR A 256 9.82 -0.65 -14.23
C THR A 256 10.75 -0.47 -15.44
N ARG A 257 10.51 -1.24 -16.49
CA ARG A 257 11.31 -1.28 -17.73
C ARG A 257 10.69 -0.47 -18.87
N PHE A 258 9.90 0.55 -18.53
CA PHE A 258 9.43 1.52 -19.52
C PHE A 258 10.63 2.13 -20.26
N PRO A 259 10.54 2.37 -21.59
CA PRO A 259 11.56 3.13 -22.28
C PRO A 259 11.55 4.59 -21.82
N GLU A 260 12.69 5.27 -21.87
CA GLU A 260 12.70 6.73 -21.74
C GLU A 260 12.13 7.36 -23.02
N PRO A 261 11.38 8.48 -22.94
CA PRO A 261 11.06 9.26 -21.74
C PRO A 261 9.82 8.79 -20.94
N LEU A 262 9.07 7.78 -21.41
CA LEU A 262 7.85 7.31 -20.75
C LEU A 262 8.10 6.91 -19.29
N ARG A 263 9.23 6.27 -18.99
CA ARG A 263 9.59 5.87 -17.62
C ARG A 263 9.65 7.05 -16.67
N SER A 264 10.42 8.08 -17.01
CA SER A 264 10.52 9.31 -16.22
C SER A 264 9.15 9.98 -16.04
N PHE A 265 8.34 10.00 -17.10
CA PHE A 265 6.98 10.55 -17.04
C PHE A 265 6.08 9.77 -16.07
N VAL A 266 6.07 8.45 -16.15
CA VAL A 266 5.25 7.60 -15.26
C VAL A 266 5.68 7.76 -13.80
N ILE A 267 6.99 7.81 -13.52
CA ILE A 267 7.50 8.06 -12.16
C ILE A 267 7.01 9.41 -11.64
N LEU A 268 7.17 10.48 -12.42
CA LEU A 268 6.72 11.82 -12.04
C LEU A 268 5.22 11.86 -11.73
N ILE A 269 4.38 11.27 -12.59
CA ILE A 269 2.94 11.27 -12.36
C ILE A 269 2.56 10.39 -11.17
N SER A 270 3.22 9.26 -10.96
CA SER A 270 2.96 8.41 -9.78
C SER A 270 3.19 9.16 -8.47
N GLU A 271 4.19 10.05 -8.42
CA GLU A 271 4.48 10.88 -7.25
C GLU A 271 3.35 11.87 -6.94
N VAL A 272 2.66 12.39 -7.97
CA VAL A 272 1.49 13.26 -7.76
C VAL A 272 0.37 12.53 -7.01
N PHE A 273 0.13 11.26 -7.32
CA PHE A 273 -0.87 10.43 -6.62
C PHE A 273 -0.39 10.03 -5.23
N ASP A 274 0.90 9.73 -5.06
CA ASP A 274 1.47 9.41 -3.75
C ASP A 274 1.47 10.62 -2.79
N GLU A 275 1.66 11.84 -3.29
CA GLU A 275 1.51 13.05 -2.46
C GLU A 275 0.06 13.23 -1.97
N GLN A 276 -0.95 12.78 -2.71
CA GLN A 276 -2.34 12.79 -2.20
C GLN A 276 -2.53 11.80 -1.04
N LYS A 277 -1.95 10.60 -1.12
CA LYS A 277 -1.97 9.63 -0.01
C LYS A 277 -1.29 10.21 1.23
N LYS A 278 -0.13 10.83 1.03
CA LYS A 278 0.65 11.46 2.09
C LYS A 278 -0.11 12.61 2.75
N ALA A 279 -0.74 13.48 1.96
CA ALA A 279 -1.58 14.56 2.47
C ALA A 279 -2.73 14.01 3.35
N LEU A 280 -3.44 12.98 2.88
CA LEU A 280 -4.49 12.31 3.67
C LEU A 280 -3.93 11.75 5.00
N CYS A 281 -2.75 11.13 4.99
CA CYS A 281 -2.14 10.63 6.23
C CYS A 281 -1.69 11.74 7.18
N LEU A 282 -1.23 12.89 6.68
CA LEU A 282 -0.85 14.03 7.53
C LEU A 282 -2.06 14.63 8.26
N GLU A 283 -3.23 14.57 7.63
CA GLU A 283 -4.49 15.05 8.21
C GLU A 283 -5.11 14.07 9.22
N ASN A 284 -4.63 12.83 9.27
CA ASN A 284 -5.25 11.74 10.04
C ASN A 284 -4.21 10.97 10.89
N PRO A 285 -4.11 11.23 12.21
CA PRO A 285 -3.08 10.63 13.08
C PRO A 285 -3.11 9.10 13.19
N SER A 286 -4.25 8.47 12.91
CA SER A 286 -4.43 7.02 12.91
C SER A 286 -4.07 6.37 11.57
N MET A 287 -3.45 7.13 10.65
CA MET A 287 -3.02 6.67 9.33
C MET A 287 -1.50 6.79 9.19
N LEU A 288 -0.94 5.92 8.35
CA LEU A 288 0.49 5.89 8.07
C LEU A 288 0.75 5.91 6.57
N PHE A 289 1.41 6.97 6.09
CA PHE A 289 2.00 6.96 4.76
C PHE A 289 3.36 6.27 4.81
N VAL A 290 3.62 5.34 3.89
CA VAL A 290 4.92 4.68 3.75
C VAL A 290 5.54 5.13 2.43
N PRO A 291 6.74 5.74 2.43
CA PRO A 291 7.41 6.11 1.19
C PRO A 291 7.77 4.86 0.37
N LYS A 292 8.31 5.05 -0.83
CA LYS A 292 8.85 3.97 -1.68
C LYS A 292 10.35 3.77 -1.40
N PRO A 293 10.94 2.59 -1.70
CA PRO A 293 12.38 2.39 -1.56
C PRO A 293 13.17 3.35 -2.46
N SER A 294 14.39 3.70 -2.05
CA SER A 294 15.25 4.57 -2.85
C SER A 294 15.76 3.85 -4.12
N VAL A 295 16.17 4.62 -5.13
CA VAL A 295 16.84 4.07 -6.32
C VAL A 295 18.09 3.25 -5.95
N ARG A 296 18.83 3.69 -4.92
CA ARG A 296 20.01 2.96 -4.42
C ARG A 296 19.61 1.61 -3.83
N TRP A 297 18.48 1.54 -3.14
CA TRP A 297 17.94 0.28 -2.62
C TRP A 297 17.60 -0.69 -3.76
N TRP A 298 16.89 -0.23 -4.79
CA TRP A 298 16.57 -1.03 -5.97
C TRP A 298 17.81 -1.52 -6.73
N ARG A 299 18.86 -0.69 -6.81
CA ARG A 299 20.14 -1.10 -7.40
C ARG A 299 20.75 -2.28 -6.66
N ARG A 300 20.83 -2.24 -5.33
CA ARG A 300 21.37 -3.35 -4.53
C ARG A 300 20.53 -4.62 -4.65
N VAL A 301 19.21 -4.46 -4.71
CA VAL A 301 18.31 -5.60 -4.97
C VAL A 301 18.60 -6.22 -6.33
N HIS A 302 18.81 -5.39 -7.37
CA HIS A 302 19.17 -5.88 -8.69
C HIS A 302 20.54 -6.59 -8.71
N GLU A 303 21.55 -6.02 -8.06
CA GLU A 303 22.88 -6.62 -7.93
C GLU A 303 22.83 -7.99 -7.24
N ARG A 304 21.94 -8.14 -6.26
CA ARG A 304 21.83 -9.37 -5.46
C ARG A 304 20.94 -10.44 -6.07
N PHE A 305 19.80 -10.04 -6.63
CA PHE A 305 18.74 -10.95 -7.05
C PHE A 305 18.47 -10.94 -8.57
N GLY A 306 19.14 -10.07 -9.31
CA GLY A 306 18.92 -9.89 -10.75
C GLY A 306 17.64 -9.09 -11.06
N GLY A 307 16.99 -9.40 -12.17
CA GLY A 307 15.79 -8.69 -12.61
C GLY A 307 14.60 -8.94 -11.67
N VAL A 308 13.95 -7.87 -11.20
CA VAL A 308 12.78 -7.94 -10.29
C VAL A 308 11.44 -7.70 -10.99
N MET A 309 11.45 -7.47 -12.31
CA MET A 309 10.25 -7.27 -13.12
C MET A 309 9.95 -8.52 -13.93
N SER A 310 8.66 -8.77 -14.13
CA SER A 310 8.12 -9.76 -15.05
C SER A 310 8.40 -9.39 -16.51
N GLY A 311 8.03 -10.28 -17.44
CA GLY A 311 8.28 -10.11 -18.87
C GLY A 311 7.64 -8.85 -19.48
N ASP A 312 6.52 -8.38 -18.91
CA ASP A 312 5.85 -7.16 -19.35
C ASP A 312 6.57 -5.86 -18.98
N GLY A 313 7.58 -5.93 -18.11
CA GLY A 313 8.33 -4.78 -17.63
C GLY A 313 7.56 -3.82 -16.71
N VAL A 314 6.31 -4.15 -16.34
CA VAL A 314 5.41 -3.31 -15.52
C VAL A 314 5.12 -3.97 -14.18
N HIS A 315 4.81 -5.26 -14.16
CA HIS A 315 4.55 -5.97 -12.92
C HIS A 315 5.84 -6.55 -12.35
N PRO A 316 6.02 -6.55 -11.02
CA PRO A 316 7.11 -7.30 -10.40
C PRO A 316 7.01 -8.79 -10.75
N ASN A 317 8.13 -9.51 -10.74
CA ASN A 317 8.12 -10.97 -10.66
C ASN A 317 8.05 -11.41 -9.19
N GLU A 318 8.03 -12.72 -8.94
CA GLU A 318 7.95 -13.29 -7.58
C GLU A 318 9.00 -12.69 -6.64
N THR A 319 10.25 -12.60 -7.09
CA THR A 319 11.34 -11.99 -6.32
C THR A 319 11.08 -10.51 -6.05
N GLY A 320 10.63 -9.74 -7.05
CA GLY A 320 10.30 -8.32 -6.89
C GLY A 320 9.18 -8.07 -5.89
N TYR A 321 8.12 -8.88 -5.92
CA TYR A 321 7.06 -8.83 -4.90
C TYR A 321 7.57 -9.19 -3.52
N GLN A 322 8.41 -10.22 -3.42
CA GLN A 322 8.91 -10.71 -2.15
C GLN A 322 9.78 -9.66 -1.45
N VAL A 323 10.79 -9.12 -2.14
CA VAL A 323 11.70 -8.10 -1.58
C VAL A 323 10.97 -6.80 -1.25
N PHE A 324 10.00 -6.39 -2.07
CA PHE A 324 9.21 -5.20 -1.79
C PHE A 324 8.25 -5.41 -0.62
N GLY A 325 7.56 -6.55 -0.56
CA GLY A 325 6.66 -6.90 0.53
C GLY A 325 7.39 -6.97 1.87
N GLU A 326 8.52 -7.67 1.94
CA GLU A 326 9.34 -7.77 3.15
C GLU A 326 9.88 -6.40 3.61
N TRP A 327 10.30 -5.56 2.66
CA TRP A 327 10.70 -4.18 2.93
C TRP A 327 9.55 -3.36 3.52
N LEU A 328 8.38 -3.40 2.88
CA LEU A 328 7.19 -2.68 3.30
C LEU A 328 6.76 -3.12 4.70
N GLY A 329 6.69 -4.43 4.96
CA GLY A 329 6.36 -4.97 6.28
C GLY A 329 7.34 -4.50 7.37
N SER A 330 8.63 -4.46 7.05
CA SER A 330 9.67 -3.98 7.98
C SER A 330 9.52 -2.50 8.31
N VAL A 331 9.24 -1.66 7.31
CA VAL A 331 9.03 -0.21 7.50
C VAL A 331 7.76 0.05 8.29
N VAL A 332 6.66 -0.61 7.96
CA VAL A 332 5.39 -0.45 8.67
C VAL A 332 5.55 -0.86 10.13
N ALA A 333 6.16 -2.00 10.42
CA ALA A 333 6.30 -2.47 11.80
C ALA A 333 7.13 -1.52 12.68
N ARG A 334 8.12 -0.82 12.11
CA ARG A 334 8.87 0.23 12.80
C ARG A 334 7.98 1.42 13.15
N ARG A 335 7.21 1.88 12.16
CA ARG A 335 6.34 3.06 12.28
C ARG A 335 5.10 2.80 13.13
N PHE A 336 4.57 1.58 13.14
CA PHE A 336 3.43 1.20 13.97
C PHE A 336 3.72 1.42 15.46
N LYS A 337 4.93 1.07 15.92
CA LYS A 337 5.35 1.32 17.31
C LYS A 337 5.36 2.83 17.64
N GLU A 338 5.75 3.67 16.69
CA GLU A 338 5.75 5.13 16.84
C GLU A 338 4.32 5.69 16.94
N VAL A 339 3.38 5.18 16.13
CA VAL A 339 1.98 5.63 16.12
C VAL A 339 1.29 5.23 17.42
N VAL A 340 1.44 3.98 17.86
CA VAL A 340 0.86 3.50 19.13
C VAL A 340 1.41 4.30 20.31
N ALA A 341 2.72 4.55 20.36
CA ALA A 341 3.32 5.33 21.44
C ALA A 341 2.78 6.78 21.49
N ARG A 342 2.55 7.42 20.34
CA ARG A 342 1.96 8.77 20.27
C ARG A 342 0.49 8.79 20.71
N SER A 343 -0.30 7.80 20.30
CA SER A 343 -1.70 7.70 20.70
C SER A 343 -1.86 7.52 22.22
N SER A 344 -1.00 6.73 22.85
CA SER A 344 -1.00 6.58 24.31
C SER A 344 -0.55 7.85 25.04
N ALA A 345 0.36 8.65 24.45
CA ALA A 345 0.82 9.91 25.03
C ALA A 345 -0.22 11.05 24.92
N LEU A 346 -1.14 11.00 23.96
CA LEU A 346 -2.22 11.98 23.79
C LEU A 346 -3.45 11.68 24.68
N GLN A 347 -3.53 10.49 25.27
CA GLN A 347 -4.63 10.06 26.14
C GLN A 347 -4.33 10.26 27.64
N ASN A 348 -3.06 10.53 27.99
CA ASN A 348 -2.60 10.89 29.34
C ASN A 348 -2.31 12.38 29.40
#